data_AF-B0DFB4-F1
#
_entry.id   AF-B0DFB4-F1
#
_cell.length_a   1.000
_cell.length_b   1.000
_cell.length_c   1.000
_cell.angle_alpha   90.00
_cell.angle_beta   90.00
_cell.angle_gamma   90.00
#
_symmetry.space_group_name_H-M   'P 1'
#
loop_
_entity.id
_entity.type
_entity.pdbx_description
1 polymer ?
#
loop_
_entity_poly.entity_id
_entity_poly.type
_entity_poly.pdbx_seq_one_letter_code
_entity_poly.pdbx_strand_id
1 'polypeptide(L)'
;MPMMERMSLQDQIALPAKSTIIVGVHGNGLTHQLWMPPSDRSTVIENFDPPSYALDYEMLARNMGHKHYAVQNNSLLTFSKGETHEGVHHTEGFHGNEIPVHGPAVAQAIRQRLTERIP
;
A
#
# COMPACT_ATOMS: atom_id res chain seq x y z
N MET A 1 -15.03 9.66 5.44
CA MET A 1 -13.96 9.94 4.47
C MET A 1 -14.58 9.90 3.09
N PRO A 2 -14.27 10.83 2.17
CA PRO A 2 -14.75 10.74 0.79
C PRO A 2 -14.22 9.45 0.15
N MET A 3 -15.07 8.77 -0.63
CA MET A 3 -14.66 7.61 -1.41
C MET A 3 -14.03 8.08 -2.72
N MET A 4 -12.86 7.56 -3.08
CA MET A 4 -12.08 8.02 -4.23
C MET A 4 -12.90 8.03 -5.52
N GLU A 5 -13.73 7.02 -5.76
CA GLU A 5 -14.54 6.89 -6.98
C GLU A 5 -15.65 7.92 -7.11
N ARG A 6 -15.96 8.66 -6.03
CA ARG A 6 -16.95 9.74 -6.01
C ARG A 6 -16.32 11.13 -6.10
N MET A 7 -15.00 11.21 -6.08
CA MET A 7 -14.28 12.48 -6.19
C MET A 7 -14.15 12.89 -7.66
N SER A 8 -14.00 14.19 -7.93
CA SER A 8 -13.65 14.65 -9.27
C SER A 8 -12.30 14.09 -9.69
N LEU A 9 -12.05 13.95 -11.00
CA LEU A 9 -10.73 13.51 -11.49
C LEU A 9 -9.59 14.40 -10.95
N GLN A 10 -9.85 15.72 -10.88
CA GLN A 10 -8.89 16.67 -10.33
C GLN A 10 -8.55 16.35 -8.88
N ASP A 11 -9.54 16.01 -8.06
CA ASP A 11 -9.31 15.68 -6.65
C ASP A 11 -8.69 14.29 -6.46
N GLN A 12 -9.07 13.31 -7.31
CA GLN A 12 -8.46 11.97 -7.34
C GLN A 12 -6.96 12.03 -7.65
N ILE A 13 -6.50 13.03 -8.39
CA ILE A 13 -5.07 13.29 -8.65
C ILE A 13 -4.45 14.14 -7.54
N ALA A 14 -5.11 15.23 -7.14
CA ALA A 14 -4.56 16.21 -6.22
C ALA A 14 -4.36 15.67 -4.81
N LEU A 15 -5.19 14.71 -4.35
CA LEU A 15 -5.06 14.12 -3.04
C LEU A 15 -3.81 13.23 -2.93
N PRO A 16 -3.60 12.19 -3.77
CA PRO A 16 -2.36 11.41 -3.78
C PRO A 16 -1.10 12.26 -4.00
N ALA A 17 -1.18 13.31 -4.82
CA ALA A 17 -0.05 14.21 -5.06
C ALA A 17 0.45 14.97 -3.83
N LYS A 18 -0.33 15.00 -2.75
CA LYS A 18 0.02 15.61 -1.45
C LYS A 18 0.26 14.57 -0.36
N SER A 19 0.11 13.29 -0.68
CA SER A 19 0.26 12.19 0.26
C SER A 19 1.72 11.74 0.34
N THR A 20 2.15 11.33 1.54
CA THR A 20 3.40 10.60 1.74
C THR A 20 3.13 9.10 1.90
N ILE A 21 1.98 8.73 2.43
CA ILE A 21 1.61 7.34 2.65
C ILE A 21 0.19 7.11 2.13
N ILE A 22 0.03 6.07 1.32
CA ILE A 22 -1.27 5.55 0.90
C ILE A 22 -1.49 4.22 1.61
N VAL A 23 -2.67 4.06 2.22
CA VAL A 23 -3.12 2.81 2.83
C VAL A 23 -4.39 2.38 2.12
N GLY A 24 -4.43 1.14 1.64
CA GLY A 24 -5.60 0.61 0.94
C GLY A 24 -5.71 -0.89 1.05
N VAL A 25 -6.92 -1.42 0.87
CA VAL A 25 -7.10 -2.82 0.48
C VAL A 25 -6.50 -3.00 -0.90
N HIS A 26 -5.90 -4.16 -1.16
CA HIS A 26 -5.37 -4.49 -2.48
C HIS A 26 -6.41 -4.23 -3.60
N GLY A 27 -5.91 -3.90 -4.78
CA GLY A 27 -6.73 -3.63 -5.96
C GLY A 27 -6.62 -2.21 -6.51
N ASN A 28 -7.47 -1.92 -7.52
CA ASN A 28 -7.33 -0.79 -8.45
C ASN A 28 -7.25 0.60 -7.81
N GLY A 29 -7.76 0.76 -6.58
CA GLY A 29 -7.61 1.99 -5.82
C GLY A 29 -6.15 2.39 -5.59
N LEU A 30 -5.23 1.43 -5.49
CA LEU A 30 -3.81 1.69 -5.28
C LEU A 30 -3.08 2.19 -6.52
N THR A 31 -3.71 2.19 -7.70
CA THR A 31 -3.18 2.86 -8.91
C THR A 31 -2.91 4.34 -8.67
N HIS A 32 -3.63 4.97 -7.74
CA HIS A 32 -3.45 6.38 -7.38
C HIS A 32 -2.05 6.74 -6.88
N GLN A 33 -1.25 5.75 -6.48
CA GLN A 33 0.16 5.97 -6.13
C GLN A 33 1.01 6.53 -7.27
N LEU A 34 0.55 6.44 -8.53
CA LEU A 34 1.19 7.07 -9.70
C LEU A 34 1.39 8.58 -9.52
N TRP A 35 0.48 9.24 -8.80
CA TRP A 35 0.56 10.67 -8.55
C TRP A 35 1.23 11.00 -7.22
N MET A 36 1.54 10.01 -6.38
CA MET A 36 2.24 10.22 -5.11
C MET A 36 3.71 10.54 -5.36
N PRO A 37 4.28 11.62 -4.79
CA PRO A 37 5.66 12.00 -5.00
C PRO A 37 6.65 10.99 -4.37
N PRO A 38 7.77 10.66 -5.03
CA PRO A 38 8.81 9.81 -4.46
C PRO A 38 9.56 10.49 -3.31
N SER A 39 9.91 9.73 -2.28
CA SER A 39 10.82 10.14 -1.21
C SER A 39 11.21 8.92 -0.39
N ASP A 40 12.26 9.05 0.43
CA ASP A 40 12.66 8.01 1.39
C ASP A 40 11.60 7.69 2.44
N ARG A 41 10.50 8.45 2.50
CA ARG A 41 9.32 8.20 3.37
C ARG A 41 8.10 7.72 2.59
N SER A 42 8.08 7.91 1.28
CA SER A 42 6.93 7.59 0.44
C SER A 42 6.65 6.10 0.52
N THR A 43 5.43 5.74 0.95
CA THR A 43 5.09 4.36 1.31
C THR A 43 3.68 3.99 0.86
N VAL A 44 3.52 2.81 0.26
CA VAL A 44 2.24 2.17 -0.01
C VAL A 44 2.08 1.01 0.96
N ILE A 45 0.97 1.01 1.71
CA ILE A 45 0.58 -0.07 2.62
C ILE A 45 -0.66 -0.73 2.05
N GLU A 46 -0.52 -1.98 1.64
CA GLU A 46 -1.53 -2.77 0.94
C GLU A 46 -2.03 -3.90 1.83
N ASN A 47 -3.33 -3.92 2.11
CA ASN A 47 -3.95 -4.93 2.96
C ASN A 47 -4.46 -6.10 2.11
N PHE A 48 -4.05 -7.31 2.47
CA PHE A 48 -4.41 -8.56 1.81
C PHE A 48 -5.24 -9.47 2.74
N ASP A 49 -6.14 -10.25 2.15
CA ASP A 49 -6.75 -11.40 2.84
C ASP A 49 -5.70 -12.50 3.03
N PRO A 50 -5.27 -12.87 4.24
CA PRO A 50 -4.19 -13.82 4.44
C PRO A 50 -4.58 -15.25 3.97
N PRO A 51 -3.68 -16.00 3.32
CA PRO A 51 -2.29 -15.66 2.98
C PRO A 51 -2.11 -15.12 1.54
N SER A 52 -3.08 -14.39 0.98
CA SER A 52 -3.00 -13.86 -0.39
C SER A 52 -1.86 -12.90 -0.62
N TYR A 53 -1.37 -12.89 -1.87
CA TYR A 53 -0.38 -11.95 -2.36
C TYR A 53 -0.49 -11.77 -3.88
N ALA A 54 -0.44 -10.52 -4.31
CA ALA A 54 -0.27 -10.14 -5.72
C ALA A 54 0.84 -9.07 -5.82
N LEU A 55 1.66 -9.16 -6.88
CA LEU A 55 2.87 -8.35 -7.05
C LEU A 55 2.61 -6.99 -7.74
N ASP A 56 1.43 -6.79 -8.31
CA ASP A 56 1.13 -5.67 -9.20
C ASP A 56 1.37 -4.29 -8.55
N TYR A 57 0.81 -4.03 -7.38
CA TYR A 57 0.97 -2.75 -6.69
C TYR A 57 2.29 -2.59 -5.96
N GLU A 58 2.93 -3.68 -5.54
CA GLU A 58 4.32 -3.64 -5.08
C GLU A 58 5.25 -3.22 -6.23
N MET A 59 5.11 -3.86 -7.39
CA MET A 59 5.91 -3.55 -8.58
C MET A 59 5.74 -2.09 -8.97
N LEU A 60 4.50 -1.58 -8.96
CA LEU A 60 4.23 -0.17 -9.22
C LEU A 60 4.88 0.74 -8.18
N ALA A 61 4.71 0.45 -6.89
CA ALA A 61 5.28 1.23 -5.79
C ALA A 61 6.79 1.37 -5.92
N ARG A 62 7.47 0.26 -6.15
CA ARG A 62 8.94 0.23 -6.26
C ARG A 62 9.45 1.03 -7.46
N ASN A 63 8.77 0.91 -8.61
CA ASN A 63 9.12 1.69 -9.81
C ASN A 63 8.87 3.19 -9.63
N MET A 64 7.90 3.57 -8.80
CA MET A 64 7.60 4.96 -8.47
C MET A 64 8.46 5.53 -7.33
N GLY A 65 9.39 4.75 -6.78
CA GLY A 65 10.28 5.19 -5.69
C GLY A 65 9.64 5.12 -4.30
N HIS A 66 8.60 4.30 -4.14
CA HIS A 66 7.88 4.11 -2.87
C HIS A 66 8.31 2.80 -2.20
N LYS A 67 8.36 2.82 -0.86
CA LYS A 67 8.42 1.59 -0.07
C LYS A 67 7.04 0.92 -0.13
N HIS A 68 7.00 -0.41 -0.23
CA HIS A 68 5.75 -1.17 -0.19
C HIS A 68 5.74 -2.08 1.04
N TYR A 69 4.57 -2.17 1.69
CA TYR A 69 4.27 -3.16 2.71
C TYR A 69 2.99 -3.89 2.35
N ALA A 70 3.06 -5.23 2.28
CA ALA A 70 1.89 -6.08 2.27
C ALA A 70 1.51 -6.43 3.71
N VAL A 71 0.28 -6.10 4.10
CA VAL A 71 -0.28 -6.37 5.43
C VAL A 71 -1.16 -7.59 5.32
N GLN A 72 -0.84 -8.62 6.11
CA GLN A 72 -1.67 -9.80 6.32
C GLN A 72 -2.01 -9.88 7.80
N ASN A 73 -3.18 -9.35 8.19
CA ASN A 73 -3.60 -9.18 9.58
C ASN A 73 -2.59 -8.38 10.44
N ASN A 74 -1.73 -9.05 11.21
CA ASN A 74 -0.71 -8.45 12.07
C ASN A 74 0.72 -8.54 11.50
N SER A 75 0.89 -9.20 10.35
CA SER A 75 2.17 -9.35 9.67
C SER A 75 2.37 -8.25 8.63
N LEU A 76 3.57 -7.68 8.58
CA LEU A 76 4.00 -6.73 7.56
C LEU A 76 5.14 -7.35 6.75
N LEU A 77 4.87 -7.63 5.48
CA LEU A 77 5.83 -8.17 4.53
C LEU A 77 6.35 -7.03 3.65
N THR A 78 7.66 -7.00 3.43
CA THR A 78 8.32 -6.08 2.50
C THR A 78 9.58 -6.74 1.97
N PHE A 79 9.95 -6.44 0.73
CA PHE A 79 11.08 -7.09 0.07
C PHE A 79 12.23 -6.11 -0.19
N SER A 80 13.46 -6.62 -0.14
CA SER A 80 14.64 -5.83 -0.47
C SER A 80 14.73 -5.58 -1.98
N LYS A 81 15.65 -4.72 -2.41
CA LYS A 81 15.95 -4.56 -3.84
C LYS A 81 16.43 -5.88 -4.42
N GLY A 82 15.83 -6.33 -5.52
CA GLY A 82 16.15 -7.61 -6.17
C GLY A 82 15.35 -8.82 -5.66
N GLU A 83 14.54 -8.64 -4.61
CA GLU A 83 13.65 -9.66 -4.06
C GLU A 83 12.18 -9.24 -4.28
N THR A 84 11.32 -10.22 -4.52
CA THR A 84 9.85 -10.09 -4.60
C THR A 84 9.22 -11.36 -4.04
N HIS A 85 7.93 -11.31 -3.72
CA HIS A 85 7.17 -12.53 -3.44
C HIS A 85 7.22 -13.52 -4.62
N GLU A 86 7.30 -14.81 -4.32
CA GLU A 86 7.28 -15.86 -5.34
C GLU A 86 5.84 -16.18 -5.77
N GLY A 87 5.53 -15.87 -7.03
CA GLY A 87 4.22 -16.16 -7.60
C GLY A 87 3.08 -15.28 -7.05
N VAL A 88 1.87 -15.68 -7.40
CA VAL A 88 0.62 -15.01 -7.04
C VAL A 88 -0.27 -16.02 -6.31
N HIS A 89 -0.84 -15.62 -5.19
CA HIS A 89 -1.76 -16.44 -4.42
C HIS A 89 -3.02 -15.63 -4.10
N HIS A 90 -4.17 -16.11 -4.55
CA HIS A 90 -5.46 -15.53 -4.20
C HIS A 90 -6.26 -16.55 -3.40
N THR A 91 -6.66 -16.18 -2.20
CA THR A 91 -7.66 -16.89 -1.40
C THR A 91 -9.06 -16.63 -1.95
N GLU A 92 -10.06 -17.36 -1.46
CA GLU A 92 -11.46 -17.07 -1.73
C GLU A 92 -11.86 -15.66 -1.24
N GLY A 93 -11.29 -15.23 -0.10
CA GLY A 93 -11.51 -13.91 0.49
C GLY A 93 -10.76 -12.77 -0.19
N PHE A 94 -9.95 -13.03 -1.23
CA PHE A 94 -9.14 -12.01 -1.88
C PHE A 94 -9.99 -10.81 -2.33
N HIS A 95 -11.06 -11.00 -3.09
CA HIS A 95 -11.97 -9.89 -3.45
C HIS A 95 -13.14 -9.70 -2.47
N GLY A 96 -12.99 -10.19 -1.23
CA GLY A 96 -14.03 -10.13 -0.20
C GLY A 96 -14.18 -8.74 0.42
N ASN A 97 -15.24 -8.58 1.22
CA ASN A 97 -15.52 -7.34 1.96
C ASN A 97 -14.96 -7.34 3.39
N GLU A 98 -14.30 -8.44 3.80
CA GLU A 98 -13.82 -8.66 5.16
C GLU A 98 -12.32 -8.98 5.13
N ILE A 99 -11.50 -7.96 4.89
CA ILE A 99 -10.04 -8.10 4.90
C ILE A 99 -9.51 -7.84 6.32
N PRO A 100 -8.93 -8.84 7.00
CA PRO A 100 -8.49 -8.68 8.38
C PRO A 100 -7.23 -7.80 8.47
N VAL A 101 -7.25 -6.81 9.35
CA VAL A 101 -6.13 -5.88 9.59
C VAL A 101 -6.00 -5.57 11.07
N HIS A 102 -4.79 -5.72 11.61
CA HIS A 102 -4.45 -5.24 12.95
C HIS A 102 -4.05 -3.76 12.90
N GLY A 103 -5.03 -2.86 13.10
CA GLY A 103 -4.85 -1.41 13.00
C GLY A 103 -3.63 -0.82 13.74
N PRO A 104 -3.34 -1.23 15.00
CA PRO A 104 -2.12 -0.82 15.70
C PRO A 104 -0.81 -1.11 14.96
N ALA A 105 -0.69 -2.25 14.27
CA ALA A 105 0.51 -2.59 13.51
C ALA A 105 0.70 -1.64 12.30
N VAL A 106 -0.39 -1.34 11.58
CA VAL A 106 -0.39 -0.37 10.47
C VAL A 106 -0.06 1.03 10.96
N ALA A 107 -0.68 1.47 12.06
CA ALA A 107 -0.42 2.79 12.64
C ALA A 107 1.04 2.93 13.12
N GLN A 108 1.62 1.86 13.68
CA GLN A 108 3.03 1.85 14.07
C GLN A 108 3.94 1.96 12.84
N ALA A 109 3.67 1.21 11.77
CA ALA A 109 4.42 1.30 10.53
C ALA A 109 4.37 2.71 9.94
N ILE A 110 3.20 3.34 9.88
CA ILE A 110 3.05 4.74 9.46
C ILE A 110 3.93 5.67 10.29
N ARG A 111 3.88 5.55 11.62
CA ARG A 111 4.70 6.39 12.52
C ARG A 111 6.19 6.18 12.27
N GLN A 112 6.63 4.95 12.15
CA GLN A 112 8.02 4.60 11.84
C GLN A 112 8.47 5.26 10.54
N ARG A 113 7.72 5.07 9.44
CA ARG A 113 8.04 5.65 8.14
C ARG A 113 8.11 7.18 8.13
N LEU A 114 7.29 7.85 8.96
CA LEU A 114 7.28 9.31 9.05
C LEU A 114 8.34 9.90 10.00
N THR A 115 8.81 9.12 10.98
CA THR A 115 9.65 9.65 12.09
C THR A 115 11.06 9.10 12.13
N GLU A 116 11.33 7.96 11.50
CA GLU A 116 12.67 7.38 11.45
C GLU A 116 13.67 8.36 10.82
N ARG A 117 14.86 8.39 11.41
CA ARG A 117 16.00 9.09 10.83
C ARG A 117 16.43 8.29 9.61
N ILE A 118 16.27 8.90 8.44
CA ILE A 118 16.82 8.37 7.20
C ILE A 118 18.33 8.67 7.26
N PRO A 119 19.20 7.66 7.09
CA PRO A 119 20.65 7.83 7.08
C PRO A 119 21.13 8.73 5.94
#